data_AF-A0A6N2T6Y8-F1
#
_entry.id   AF-A0A6N2T6Y8-F1
#
_cell.length_a   1.000
_cell.length_b   1.000
_cell.length_c   1.000
_cell.angle_alpha   90.00
_cell.angle_beta   90.00
_cell.angle_gamma   90.00
#
_symmetry.space_group_name_H-M   'P 1'
#
loop_
_entity.id
_entity.type
_entity.pdbx_description
1 polymer ?
#
loop_
_entity_poly.entity_id
_entity_poly.type
_entity_poly.pdbx_seq_one_letter_code
_entity_poly.pdbx_strand_id
1 'polypeptide(L)'
;MGFFIVLFAVFVFIAYKSTWELTPEEAGFDEAALEAEQKEPFNFGKWLKDVADIFIGYFSTLRNKTFRKYIIIYLLGQSFLDIFGQVWLFFVLYNLNKPVAFGSALLGMALIGEPLKPVYGWIFAKLGPRKMFSLNFAGAIIGLLGLWGLWQTAAQNNTAVWNVMLYVVVVWWLIFRAMTWFIPWNVFPLIPDVDMIMAGENRGGLYIGFQQFARKITAGLSAMAWGWYLGANGFVEEAFKAGKPQPDQAVNAIGNVLVWWIIAGLAIAWIVSFTMKLDKKTDAVLLKEIDRLKAGGKKADVEPETKKIVEQLTGIKYEKCWPQTAE
;
A
#
# COMPACT_ATOMS: atom_id res chain seq x y z
N MET A 1 16.33 -9.84 -23.20
CA MET A 1 14.96 -9.50 -22.76
C MET A 1 14.00 -10.67 -22.93
N GLY A 2 13.98 -11.38 -24.08
CA GLY A 2 13.08 -12.53 -24.32
C GLY A 2 13.20 -13.69 -23.31
N PHE A 3 14.41 -14.05 -22.86
CA PHE A 3 14.60 -15.09 -21.84
C PHE A 3 13.83 -14.81 -20.53
N PHE A 4 13.90 -13.58 -20.02
CA PHE A 4 13.19 -13.20 -18.79
C PHE A 4 11.68 -13.20 -18.97
N ILE A 5 11.18 -12.86 -20.16
CA ILE A 5 9.75 -12.90 -20.49
C ILE A 5 9.24 -14.34 -20.49
N VAL A 6 9.96 -15.25 -21.15
CA VAL A 6 9.61 -16.68 -21.18
C VAL A 6 9.65 -17.28 -19.77
N LEU A 7 10.69 -16.97 -19.01
CA LEU A 7 10.83 -17.43 -17.62
C LEU A 7 9.68 -16.91 -16.73
N PHE A 8 9.32 -15.63 -16.88
CA PHE A 8 8.18 -15.04 -16.18
C PHE A 8 6.86 -15.71 -16.58
N ALA A 9 6.63 -15.95 -17.87
CA ALA A 9 5.43 -16.63 -18.35
C ALA A 9 5.32 -18.06 -17.80
N VAL A 10 6.43 -18.79 -17.71
CA VAL A 10 6.47 -20.12 -17.08
C VAL A 10 6.10 -20.03 -15.61
N PHE A 11 6.65 -19.08 -14.85
CA PHE A 11 6.30 -18.90 -13.44
C PHE A 11 4.84 -18.51 -13.24
N VAL A 12 4.28 -17.64 -14.10
CA VAL A 12 2.85 -17.28 -14.07
C VAL A 12 1.99 -18.51 -14.37
N PHE A 13 2.38 -19.36 -15.33
CA PHE A 13 1.64 -20.58 -15.66
C PHE A 13 1.67 -21.60 -14.52
N ILE A 14 2.83 -21.79 -13.88
CA ILE A 14 2.96 -22.64 -12.70
C ILE A 14 2.11 -22.09 -11.56
N ALA A 15 2.18 -20.77 -11.31
CA ALA A 15 1.38 -20.10 -10.30
C ALA A 15 -0.11 -20.35 -10.55
N TYR A 16 -0.61 -20.07 -11.76
CA TYR A 16 -1.99 -20.31 -12.20
C TYR A 16 -2.46 -21.74 -11.95
N LYS A 17 -1.63 -22.73 -12.27
CA LYS A 17 -1.94 -24.15 -12.03
C LYS A 17 -1.88 -24.56 -10.56
N SER A 18 -1.15 -23.81 -9.74
CA SER A 18 -0.95 -24.08 -8.30
C SER A 18 -1.87 -23.28 -7.39
N THR A 19 -2.56 -22.26 -7.92
CA THR A 19 -3.52 -21.45 -7.16
C THR A 19 -4.84 -22.18 -7.03
N TRP A 20 -5.30 -22.28 -5.78
CA TRP A 20 -6.64 -22.74 -5.41
C TRP A 20 -7.58 -21.53 -5.52
N GLU A 21 -8.02 -21.23 -6.72
CA GLU A 21 -9.09 -20.24 -6.93
C GLU A 21 -10.42 -20.85 -6.45
N LEU A 22 -11.23 -20.05 -5.74
CA LEU A 22 -12.61 -20.43 -5.42
C LEU A 22 -13.34 -20.76 -6.73
N THR A 23 -14.12 -21.83 -6.75
CA THR A 23 -14.97 -22.09 -7.92
C THR A 23 -15.95 -20.92 -8.11
N PRO A 24 -16.41 -20.61 -9.34
CA PRO A 24 -17.37 -19.53 -9.57
C PRO A 24 -18.60 -19.63 -8.67
N GLU A 25 -19.10 -20.85 -8.43
CA GLU A 25 -20.18 -21.13 -7.46
C GLU A 25 -19.79 -20.80 -6.01
N GLU A 26 -18.59 -21.17 -5.55
CA GLU A 26 -18.10 -20.85 -4.20
C GLU A 26 -17.82 -19.34 -4.01
N ALA A 27 -17.52 -18.64 -5.10
CA ALA A 27 -17.34 -17.20 -5.16
C ALA A 27 -18.68 -16.42 -5.28
N GLY A 28 -19.79 -17.11 -5.56
CA GLY A 28 -21.14 -16.56 -5.68
C GLY A 28 -21.50 -16.04 -7.07
N PHE A 29 -20.75 -16.38 -8.11
CA PHE A 29 -21.05 -16.02 -9.50
C PHE A 29 -21.85 -17.13 -10.20
N ASP A 30 -22.89 -16.73 -10.95
CA ASP A 30 -23.65 -17.64 -11.80
C ASP A 30 -22.89 -17.88 -13.13
N GLU A 31 -22.34 -19.08 -13.30
CA GLU A 31 -21.58 -19.48 -14.50
C GLU A 31 -22.40 -19.31 -15.79
N ALA A 32 -23.70 -19.59 -15.74
CA ALA A 32 -24.58 -19.52 -16.90
C ALA A 32 -24.79 -18.07 -17.36
N ALA A 33 -24.80 -17.11 -16.44
CA ALA A 33 -24.92 -15.69 -16.74
C ALA A 33 -23.64 -15.14 -17.41
N LEU A 34 -22.46 -15.55 -16.93
CA LEU A 34 -21.16 -15.14 -17.47
C LEU A 34 -20.93 -15.64 -18.91
N GLU A 35 -21.32 -16.89 -19.19
CA GLU A 35 -21.20 -17.46 -20.54
C GLU A 35 -22.20 -16.86 -21.54
N ALA A 36 -23.38 -16.43 -21.08
CA ALA A 36 -24.35 -15.75 -21.91
C ALA A 36 -23.87 -14.34 -22.28
N GLU A 37 -23.21 -13.63 -21.36
CA GLU A 37 -22.70 -12.29 -21.58
C GLU A 37 -21.54 -12.22 -22.60
N GLN A 38 -20.66 -13.24 -22.61
CA GLN A 38 -19.56 -13.33 -23.58
C GLN A 38 -20.01 -13.50 -25.03
N LYS A 39 -21.23 -14.00 -25.26
CA LYS A 39 -21.76 -14.28 -26.61
C LYS A 39 -22.46 -13.07 -27.26
N GLU A 40 -22.66 -11.97 -26.52
CA GLU A 40 -23.29 -10.77 -27.09
C GLU A 40 -22.30 -9.93 -27.92
N PRO A 41 -22.74 -9.35 -29.06
CA PRO A 41 -21.91 -8.46 -29.85
C PRO A 41 -21.57 -7.17 -29.10
N PHE A 42 -20.38 -6.62 -29.35
CA PHE A 42 -19.91 -5.39 -28.69
C PHE A 42 -20.89 -4.23 -28.91
N ASN A 43 -21.41 -3.72 -27.79
CA ASN A 43 -22.30 -2.56 -27.78
C ASN A 43 -21.66 -1.45 -26.94
N PHE A 44 -21.36 -0.31 -27.57
CA PHE A 44 -20.70 0.82 -26.90
C PHE A 44 -21.54 1.39 -25.73
N GLY A 45 -22.87 1.39 -25.84
CA GLY A 45 -23.76 1.85 -24.76
C GLY A 45 -23.73 0.90 -23.56
N LYS A 46 -23.69 -0.42 -23.81
CA LYS A 46 -23.50 -1.44 -22.78
C LYS A 46 -22.13 -1.30 -22.13
N TRP A 47 -21.07 -1.16 -22.94
CA TRP A 47 -19.70 -0.94 -22.45
C TRP A 47 -19.57 0.28 -21.54
N LEU A 48 -20.16 1.43 -21.90
CA LEU A 48 -20.17 2.61 -21.03
C LEU A 48 -20.89 2.36 -19.71
N LYS A 49 -22.00 1.61 -19.74
CA LYS A 49 -22.73 1.22 -18.54
C LYS A 49 -21.88 0.28 -17.67
N ASP A 50 -21.23 -0.72 -18.26
CA ASP A 50 -20.37 -1.66 -17.53
C ASP A 50 -19.19 -0.93 -16.89
N VAL A 51 -18.58 0.03 -17.59
CA VAL A 51 -17.55 0.90 -17.02
C VAL A 51 -18.11 1.72 -15.86
N ALA A 52 -19.29 2.33 -16.00
CA ALA A 52 -19.95 3.06 -14.93
C ALA A 52 -20.25 2.16 -13.72
N ASP A 53 -20.69 0.94 -13.95
CA ASP A 53 -20.98 -0.06 -12.92
C ASP A 53 -19.70 -0.50 -12.18
N ILE A 54 -18.55 -0.61 -12.88
CA ILE A 54 -17.24 -0.81 -12.23
C ILE A 54 -16.90 0.37 -11.31
N PHE A 55 -17.09 1.61 -11.76
CA PHE A 55 -16.84 2.79 -10.92
C PHE A 55 -17.78 2.85 -9.72
N ILE A 56 -19.08 2.56 -9.91
CA ILE A 56 -20.05 2.46 -8.81
C ILE A 56 -19.61 1.36 -7.84
N GLY A 57 -19.17 0.22 -8.36
CA GLY A 57 -18.58 -0.89 -7.60
C GLY A 57 -17.39 -0.43 -6.76
N TYR A 58 -16.44 0.29 -7.35
CA TYR A 58 -15.30 0.86 -6.64
C TYR A 58 -15.73 1.77 -5.48
N PHE A 59 -16.66 2.69 -5.68
CA PHE A 59 -17.14 3.55 -4.60
C PHE A 59 -17.95 2.77 -3.55
N SER A 60 -18.60 1.68 -3.93
CA SER A 60 -19.30 0.80 -2.98
C SER A 60 -18.36 0.13 -1.98
N THR A 61 -17.11 -0.19 -2.39
CA THR A 61 -16.09 -0.77 -1.49
C THR A 61 -15.74 0.18 -0.33
N LEU A 62 -15.86 1.50 -0.53
CA LEU A 62 -15.64 2.50 0.52
C LEU A 62 -16.72 2.46 1.61
N ARG A 63 -17.83 1.75 1.42
CA ARG A 63 -18.82 1.54 2.48
C ARG A 63 -18.19 0.77 3.65
N ASN A 64 -17.29 -0.17 3.36
CA ASN A 64 -16.57 -0.94 4.37
C ASN A 64 -15.62 -0.02 5.18
N LYS A 65 -15.88 0.06 6.49
CA LYS A 65 -15.11 0.93 7.40
C LYS A 65 -13.65 0.50 7.54
N THR A 66 -13.38 -0.80 7.50
CA THR A 66 -12.02 -1.35 7.55
C THR A 66 -11.26 -0.99 6.28
N PHE A 67 -11.89 -1.13 5.12
CA PHE A 67 -11.27 -0.76 3.85
C PHE A 67 -10.92 0.72 3.76
N ARG A 68 -11.82 1.63 4.19
CA ARG A 68 -11.53 3.07 4.21
C ARG A 68 -10.26 3.41 5.00
N LYS A 69 -10.08 2.80 6.17
CA LYS A 69 -8.89 3.05 6.99
C LYS A 69 -7.64 2.46 6.34
N TYR A 70 -7.75 1.23 5.85
CA TYR A 70 -6.67 0.57 5.14
C TYR A 70 -6.20 1.38 3.92
N ILE A 71 -7.12 1.80 3.05
CA ILE A 71 -6.76 2.51 1.82
C ILE A 71 -6.14 3.87 2.14
N ILE A 72 -6.58 4.58 3.19
CA ILE A 72 -5.93 5.82 3.63
C ILE A 72 -4.48 5.57 4.07
N ILE A 73 -4.26 4.55 4.92
CA ILE A 73 -2.90 4.22 5.41
C ILE A 73 -2.01 3.78 4.25
N TYR A 74 -2.54 2.95 3.35
CA TYR A 74 -1.86 2.47 2.16
C TYR A 74 -1.45 3.63 1.25
N LEU A 75 -2.39 4.49 0.88
CA LEU A 75 -2.15 5.62 -0.03
C LEU A 75 -1.15 6.60 0.59
N LEU A 76 -1.33 6.99 1.85
CA LEU A 76 -0.36 7.87 2.53
C LEU A 76 1.02 7.22 2.59
N GLY A 77 1.13 6.01 3.14
CA GLY A 77 2.41 5.32 3.25
C GLY A 77 3.11 5.15 1.91
N GLN A 78 2.36 4.77 0.86
CA GLN A 78 2.91 4.49 -0.45
C GLN A 78 3.25 5.76 -1.24
N SER A 79 2.37 6.76 -1.25
CA SER A 79 2.58 8.00 -2.00
C SER A 79 3.80 8.76 -1.50
N PHE A 80 4.01 8.85 -0.18
CA PHE A 80 5.19 9.51 0.37
C PHE A 80 6.49 8.73 0.11
N LEU A 81 6.43 7.39 0.01
CA LEU A 81 7.57 6.58 -0.45
C LEU A 81 7.85 6.72 -1.94
N ASP A 82 6.83 6.97 -2.75
CA ASP A 82 7.00 7.27 -4.17
C ASP A 82 7.66 8.65 -4.35
N ILE A 83 7.29 9.64 -3.52
CA ILE A 83 7.99 10.95 -3.44
C ILE A 83 9.46 10.74 -3.05
N PHE A 84 9.77 9.90 -2.05
CA PHE A 84 11.16 9.58 -1.71
C PHE A 84 11.96 9.14 -2.95
N GLY A 85 11.40 8.21 -3.74
CA GLY A 85 12.06 7.69 -4.94
C GLY A 85 12.31 8.76 -5.99
N GLN A 86 11.41 9.75 -6.12
CA GLN A 86 11.53 10.85 -7.08
C GLN A 86 12.57 11.90 -6.64
N VAL A 87 12.65 12.18 -5.33
CA VAL A 87 13.49 13.26 -4.78
C VAL A 87 14.90 12.77 -4.41
N TRP A 88 15.07 11.49 -4.10
CA TRP A 88 16.31 10.92 -3.57
C TRP A 88 17.57 11.29 -4.37
N LEU A 89 17.54 11.14 -5.69
CA LEU A 89 18.73 11.42 -6.51
C LEU A 89 19.09 12.90 -6.52
N PHE A 90 18.10 13.79 -6.46
CA PHE A 90 18.32 15.24 -6.30
C PHE A 90 18.94 15.55 -4.94
N PHE A 91 18.46 14.91 -3.89
CA PHE A 91 19.00 15.09 -2.54
C PHE A 91 20.46 14.62 -2.42
N VAL A 92 20.79 13.45 -2.99
CA VAL A 92 22.18 12.97 -2.98
C VAL A 92 23.10 13.92 -3.76
N LEU A 93 22.64 14.40 -4.92
CA LEU A 93 23.41 15.31 -5.76
C LEU A 93 23.63 16.67 -5.10
N TYR A 94 22.56 17.31 -4.62
CA TYR A 94 22.60 18.71 -4.21
C TYR A 94 22.75 18.92 -2.70
N ASN A 95 22.15 18.08 -1.88
CA ASN A 95 22.22 18.23 -0.42
C ASN A 95 23.42 17.50 0.19
N LEU A 96 23.81 16.35 -0.36
CA LEU A 96 24.96 15.58 0.12
C LEU A 96 26.25 15.83 -0.69
N ASN A 97 26.15 16.55 -1.82
CA ASN A 97 27.25 16.82 -2.74
C ASN A 97 27.96 15.52 -3.21
N LYS A 98 27.18 14.47 -3.51
CA LYS A 98 27.70 13.19 -4.02
C LYS A 98 27.17 12.87 -5.42
N PRO A 99 27.93 12.11 -6.23
CA PRO A 99 27.47 11.74 -7.57
C PRO A 99 26.13 10.98 -7.55
N VAL A 100 25.29 11.17 -8.57
CA VAL A 100 24.02 10.45 -8.73
C VAL A 100 24.24 8.91 -8.73
N ALA A 101 25.34 8.45 -9.31
CA ALA A 101 25.72 7.03 -9.30
C ALA A 101 25.85 6.45 -7.88
N PHE A 102 26.37 7.24 -6.93
CA PHE A 102 26.45 6.85 -5.53
C PHE A 102 25.04 6.73 -4.92
N GLY A 103 24.16 7.68 -5.22
CA GLY A 103 22.75 7.61 -4.80
C GLY A 103 22.01 6.39 -5.33
N SER A 104 22.25 6.02 -6.59
CA SER A 104 21.70 4.80 -7.21
C SER A 104 22.26 3.53 -6.57
N ALA A 105 23.56 3.48 -6.29
CA ALA A 105 24.19 2.36 -5.59
C ALA A 105 23.58 2.16 -4.19
N LEU A 106 23.31 3.26 -3.47
CA LEU A 106 22.64 3.23 -2.17
C LEU A 106 21.22 2.66 -2.27
N LEU A 107 20.43 3.04 -3.28
CA LEU A 107 19.11 2.41 -3.51
C LEU A 107 19.22 0.94 -3.89
N GLY A 108 20.29 0.53 -4.59
CA GLY A 108 20.57 -0.86 -4.91
C GLY A 108 20.70 -1.75 -3.67
N MET A 109 21.10 -1.19 -2.53
CA MET A 109 21.14 -1.89 -1.24
C MET A 109 19.74 -2.24 -0.71
N ALA A 110 18.65 -1.78 -1.35
CA ALA A 110 17.29 -2.19 -0.98
C ALA A 110 17.12 -3.72 -1.04
N LEU A 111 17.94 -4.42 -1.82
CA LEU A 111 18.01 -5.88 -1.85
C LEU A 111 18.26 -6.49 -0.48
N ILE A 112 18.93 -5.79 0.46
CA ILE A 112 19.15 -6.26 1.83
C ILE A 112 17.82 -6.41 2.59
N GLY A 113 16.82 -5.57 2.29
CA GLY A 113 15.50 -5.62 2.91
C GLY A 113 14.64 -6.79 2.46
N GLU A 114 14.92 -7.36 1.28
CA GLU A 114 14.09 -8.40 0.65
C GLU A 114 14.16 -9.75 1.40
N PRO A 115 15.35 -10.28 1.77
CA PRO A 115 15.48 -11.47 2.62
C PRO A 115 14.90 -11.32 4.04
N LEU A 116 14.61 -10.09 4.50
CA LEU A 116 14.04 -9.85 5.82
C LEU A 116 12.50 -10.01 5.85
N LYS A 117 11.85 -10.16 4.69
CA LYS A 117 10.39 -10.36 4.61
C LYS A 117 9.85 -11.55 5.43
N PRO A 118 10.51 -12.73 5.49
CA PRO A 118 10.10 -13.81 6.38
C PRO A 118 10.13 -13.40 7.87
N VAL A 119 11.14 -12.62 8.26
CA VAL A 119 11.24 -12.06 9.62
C VAL A 119 10.09 -11.10 9.87
N TYR A 120 9.78 -10.22 8.92
CA TYR A 120 8.61 -9.34 9.02
C TYR A 120 7.30 -10.13 9.14
N GLY A 121 7.18 -11.26 8.44
CA GLY A 121 6.03 -12.17 8.55
C GLY A 121 5.91 -12.79 9.93
N TRP A 122 7.02 -13.25 10.51
CA TRP A 122 7.06 -13.77 11.88
C TRP A 122 6.69 -12.70 12.92
N ILE A 123 7.23 -11.48 12.77
CA ILE A 123 6.88 -10.35 13.65
C ILE A 123 5.41 -10.00 13.48
N PHE A 124 4.90 -9.92 12.25
CA PHE A 124 3.50 -9.63 11.95
C PHE A 124 2.56 -10.67 12.58
N ALA A 125 2.94 -11.94 12.56
CA ALA A 125 2.18 -13.00 13.21
C ALA A 125 2.13 -12.88 14.74
N LYS A 126 3.18 -12.35 15.39
CA LYS A 126 3.24 -12.18 16.85
C LYS A 126 2.65 -10.87 17.36
N LEU A 127 2.95 -9.75 16.70
CA LEU A 127 2.59 -8.41 17.15
C LEU A 127 1.23 -7.95 16.65
N GLY A 128 0.72 -8.57 15.57
CA GLY A 128 -0.49 -8.16 14.88
C GLY A 128 -0.30 -6.86 14.08
N PRO A 129 -1.29 -6.48 13.24
CA PRO A 129 -1.15 -5.39 12.29
C PRO A 129 -0.86 -4.02 12.92
N ARG A 130 -1.55 -3.68 14.02
CA ARG A 130 -1.47 -2.35 14.65
C ARG A 130 -0.08 -2.03 15.20
N LYS A 131 0.52 -2.97 15.93
CA LYS A 131 1.88 -2.80 16.49
C LYS A 131 2.92 -2.84 15.37
N MET A 132 2.68 -3.63 14.33
CA MET A 132 3.58 -3.68 13.18
C MET A 132 3.64 -2.36 12.41
N PHE A 133 2.49 -1.71 12.18
CA PHE A 133 2.47 -0.35 11.62
C PHE A 133 3.22 0.65 12.50
N SER A 134 3.07 0.56 13.82
CA SER A 134 3.76 1.47 14.74
C SER A 134 5.28 1.28 14.73
N LEU A 135 5.75 0.03 14.76
CA LEU A 135 7.17 -0.29 14.62
C LEU A 135 7.73 0.24 13.29
N ASN A 136 6.95 0.08 12.22
CA ASN A 136 7.33 0.53 10.89
C ASN A 136 7.49 2.04 10.79
N PHE A 137 6.45 2.78 11.14
CA PHE A 137 6.47 4.23 11.00
C PHE A 137 7.47 4.88 11.95
N ALA A 138 7.60 4.37 13.18
CA ALA A 138 8.63 4.83 14.11
C ALA A 138 10.04 4.64 13.55
N GLY A 139 10.37 3.43 13.09
CA GLY A 139 11.69 3.13 12.55
C GLY A 139 11.99 3.90 11.26
N ALA A 140 11.00 4.07 10.38
CA ALA A 140 11.11 4.88 9.18
C ALA A 140 11.39 6.36 9.51
N ILE A 141 10.66 6.94 10.46
CA ILE A 141 10.88 8.33 10.91
C ILE A 141 12.28 8.49 11.52
N ILE A 142 12.75 7.54 12.33
CA ILE A 142 14.12 7.56 12.87
C ILE A 142 15.15 7.56 11.73
N GLY A 143 14.94 6.78 10.67
CA GLY A 143 15.80 6.78 9.49
C GLY A 143 15.85 8.14 8.78
N LEU A 144 14.70 8.79 8.60
CA LEU A 144 14.61 10.12 7.99
C LEU A 144 15.24 11.21 8.86
N LEU A 145 15.08 11.14 10.18
CA LEU A 145 15.74 12.05 11.12
C LEU A 145 17.27 11.84 11.11
N GLY A 146 17.73 10.60 10.96
CA GLY A 146 19.15 10.29 10.73
C GLY A 146 19.67 10.93 9.44
N LEU A 147 18.91 10.84 8.34
CA LEU A 147 19.28 11.50 7.08
C LEU A 147 19.30 13.03 7.21
N TRP A 148 18.36 13.59 7.96
CA TRP A 148 18.36 15.02 8.27
C TRP A 148 19.60 15.44 9.06
N GLY A 149 19.98 14.69 10.10
CA GLY A 149 21.21 14.95 10.86
C GLY A 149 22.48 14.88 10.00
N LEU A 150 22.54 13.93 9.07
CA LEU A 150 23.64 13.84 8.10
C LEU A 150 23.66 15.00 7.11
N TRP A 151 22.49 15.50 6.71
CA TRP A 151 22.39 16.69 5.86
C TRP A 151 22.92 17.95 6.57
N GLN A 152 22.59 18.16 7.85
CA GLN A 152 23.15 19.28 8.63
C GLN A 152 24.67 19.24 8.76
N THR A 153 25.25 18.04 8.68
CA THR A 153 26.70 17.80 8.77
C THR A 153 27.35 17.52 7.42
N ALA A 154 26.68 17.83 6.31
CA ALA A 154 27.14 17.51 4.95
C ALA A 154 28.49 18.16 4.59
N ALA A 155 28.92 19.21 5.28
CA ALA A 155 30.26 19.79 5.14
C ALA A 155 31.40 18.80 5.49
N GLN A 156 31.12 17.73 6.25
CA GLN A 156 32.07 16.70 6.65
C GLN A 156 32.05 15.46 5.74
N ASN A 157 31.39 15.54 4.57
CA ASN A 157 31.11 14.40 3.69
C ASN A 157 32.34 13.64 3.14
N ASN A 158 33.55 14.19 3.29
CA ASN A 158 34.81 13.58 2.89
C ASN A 158 35.43 12.68 3.96
N THR A 159 34.89 12.67 5.18
CA THR A 159 35.39 11.82 6.27
C THR A 159 34.89 10.39 6.10
N ALA A 160 35.78 9.39 6.26
CA ALA A 160 35.40 7.98 6.21
C ALA A 160 34.25 7.65 7.18
N VAL A 161 34.30 8.22 8.38
CA VAL A 161 33.26 8.08 9.42
C VAL A 161 31.89 8.55 8.92
N TRP A 162 31.84 9.71 8.24
CA TRP A 162 30.58 10.26 7.72
C TRP A 162 29.97 9.35 6.66
N ASN A 163 30.79 8.80 5.74
CA ASN A 163 30.30 7.88 4.73
C ASN A 163 29.76 6.58 5.35
N VAL A 164 30.44 6.02 6.36
CA VAL A 164 29.95 4.84 7.09
C VAL A 164 28.61 5.12 7.76
N MET A 165 28.46 6.28 8.42
CA MET A 165 27.17 6.67 9.02
C MET A 165 26.06 6.80 7.97
N LEU A 166 26.35 7.35 6.79
CA LEU A 166 25.38 7.42 5.71
C LEU A 166 24.91 6.03 5.26
N TYR A 167 25.83 5.07 5.09
CA TYR A 167 25.46 3.69 4.77
C TYR A 167 24.55 3.09 5.85
N VAL A 168 24.90 3.24 7.13
CA VAL A 168 24.10 2.71 8.25
C VAL A 168 22.68 3.30 8.25
N VAL A 169 22.57 4.62 8.13
CA VAL A 169 21.28 5.32 8.12
C VAL A 169 20.43 4.93 6.91
N VAL A 170 21.04 4.81 5.73
CA VAL A 170 20.32 4.42 4.51
C VAL A 170 19.88 2.97 4.57
N VAL A 171 20.74 2.05 5.03
CA VAL A 171 20.35 0.64 5.22
C VAL A 171 19.20 0.54 6.22
N TRP A 172 19.27 1.26 7.33
CA TRP A 172 18.16 1.35 8.29
C TRP A 172 16.87 1.83 7.61
N TRP A 173 16.92 2.96 6.89
CA TRP A 173 15.77 3.47 6.14
C TRP A 173 15.21 2.43 5.15
N LEU A 174 16.07 1.70 4.44
CA LEU A 174 15.66 0.71 3.44
C LEU A 174 14.97 -0.51 4.06
N ILE A 175 15.40 -0.95 5.25
CA ILE A 175 14.74 -2.01 6.03
C ILE A 175 13.29 -1.63 6.33
N PHE A 176 13.07 -0.43 6.89
CA PHE A 176 11.72 0.06 7.22
C PHE A 176 10.91 0.43 5.97
N ARG A 177 11.55 0.92 4.90
CA ARG A 177 10.89 1.12 3.61
C ARG A 177 10.34 -0.20 3.07
N ALA A 178 11.12 -1.27 3.08
CA ALA A 178 10.66 -2.60 2.66
C ALA A 178 9.50 -3.11 3.53
N MET A 179 9.52 -2.82 4.83
CA MET A 179 8.46 -3.20 5.75
C MET A 179 7.16 -2.41 5.51
N THR A 180 7.25 -1.14 5.12
CA THR A 180 6.10 -0.33 4.72
C THR A 180 5.40 -0.91 3.49
N TRP A 181 6.16 -1.47 2.55
CA TRP A 181 5.62 -2.22 1.43
C TRP A 181 5.07 -3.59 1.82
N PHE A 182 5.55 -4.21 2.89
CA PHE A 182 5.13 -5.54 3.28
C PHE A 182 3.76 -5.56 4.00
N ILE A 183 3.54 -4.63 4.93
CA ILE A 183 2.37 -4.67 5.82
C ILE A 183 1.04 -4.59 5.06
N PRO A 184 0.82 -3.65 4.12
CA PRO A 184 -0.48 -3.52 3.47
C PRO A 184 -0.87 -4.77 2.67
N TRP A 185 0.09 -5.41 1.99
CA TRP A 185 -0.17 -6.62 1.21
C TRP A 185 -0.52 -7.84 2.06
N ASN A 186 -0.10 -7.86 3.32
CA ASN A 186 -0.51 -8.91 4.26
C ASN A 186 -1.84 -8.61 4.96
N VAL A 187 -2.22 -7.34 5.04
CA VAL A 187 -3.50 -6.92 5.61
C VAL A 187 -4.61 -6.98 4.56
N PHE A 188 -4.27 -6.79 3.29
CA PHE A 188 -5.21 -6.72 2.18
C PHE A 188 -6.11 -7.97 2.05
N PRO A 189 -5.59 -9.22 2.11
CA PRO A 189 -6.43 -10.41 1.97
C PRO A 189 -7.54 -10.52 3.03
N LEU A 190 -7.34 -9.91 4.20
CA LEU A 190 -8.31 -9.91 5.30
C LEU A 190 -9.50 -8.97 5.05
N ILE A 191 -9.44 -8.12 4.01
CA ILE A 191 -10.46 -7.09 3.76
C ILE A 191 -11.62 -7.63 2.91
N PRO A 192 -11.38 -8.36 1.81
CA PRO A 192 -12.44 -9.05 1.08
C PRO A 192 -13.29 -9.96 1.97
N ASP A 193 -12.68 -10.64 2.96
CA ASP A 193 -13.42 -11.48 3.91
C ASP A 193 -14.45 -10.68 4.73
N VAL A 194 -14.07 -9.47 5.15
CA VAL A 194 -14.97 -8.51 5.83
C VAL A 194 -16.05 -7.98 4.89
N ASP A 195 -15.82 -7.96 3.57
CA ASP A 195 -16.87 -7.60 2.61
C ASP A 195 -17.82 -8.75 2.31
N MET A 196 -17.33 -9.99 2.31
CA MET A 196 -18.15 -11.16 2.03
C MET A 196 -19.30 -11.28 3.05
N ILE A 197 -19.08 -10.96 4.32
CA ILE A 197 -20.16 -10.91 5.33
C ILE A 197 -21.17 -9.78 5.08
N MET A 198 -20.82 -8.75 4.30
CA MET A 198 -21.70 -7.63 3.96
C MET A 198 -22.48 -7.88 2.66
N ALA A 199 -21.79 -8.34 1.62
CA ALA A 199 -22.31 -8.43 0.26
C ALA A 199 -22.77 -9.84 -0.14
N GLY A 200 -22.32 -10.89 0.56
CA GLY A 200 -22.62 -12.30 0.22
C GLY A 200 -21.80 -12.88 -0.94
N GLU A 201 -20.98 -12.06 -1.60
CA GLU A 201 -20.13 -12.43 -2.74
C GLU A 201 -18.67 -12.05 -2.45
N ASN A 202 -17.70 -12.78 -3.04
CA ASN A 202 -16.30 -12.40 -2.92
C ASN A 202 -15.92 -11.32 -3.95
N ARG A 203 -15.89 -10.06 -3.51
CA ARG A 203 -15.54 -8.91 -4.36
C ARG A 203 -14.05 -8.57 -4.36
N GLY A 204 -13.17 -9.53 -4.04
CA GLY A 204 -11.73 -9.28 -3.91
C GLY A 204 -11.08 -8.58 -5.10
N GLY A 205 -11.49 -8.91 -6.33
CA GLY A 205 -11.00 -8.27 -7.55
C GLY A 205 -11.33 -6.76 -7.62
N LEU A 206 -12.51 -6.36 -7.16
CA LEU A 206 -12.96 -4.96 -7.11
C LEU A 206 -12.14 -4.14 -6.10
N TYR A 207 -11.81 -4.74 -4.95
CA TYR A 207 -10.95 -4.13 -3.93
C TYR A 207 -9.51 -3.92 -4.43
N ILE A 208 -8.93 -4.92 -5.11
CA ILE A 208 -7.58 -4.78 -5.71
C ILE A 208 -7.63 -3.71 -6.81
N GLY A 209 -8.64 -3.75 -7.68
CA GLY A 209 -8.84 -2.78 -8.75
C GLY A 209 -8.87 -1.35 -8.22
N PHE A 210 -9.71 -1.08 -7.21
CA PHE A 210 -9.79 0.25 -6.61
C PHE A 210 -8.49 0.67 -5.93
N GLN A 211 -7.82 -0.24 -5.20
CA GLN A 211 -6.53 0.05 -4.57
C GLN A 211 -5.51 0.54 -5.60
N GLN A 212 -5.38 -0.17 -6.72
CA GLN A 212 -4.41 0.16 -7.76
C GLN A 212 -4.79 1.43 -8.51
N PHE A 213 -6.09 1.65 -8.77
CA PHE A 213 -6.60 2.89 -9.35
C PHE A 213 -6.28 4.11 -8.47
N ALA A 214 -6.67 4.05 -7.18
CA ALA A 214 -6.43 5.13 -6.22
C ALA A 214 -4.92 5.39 -6.04
N ARG A 215 -4.10 4.33 -6.08
CA ARG A 215 -2.64 4.45 -6.05
C ARG A 215 -2.09 5.21 -7.25
N LYS A 216 -2.56 4.93 -8.47
CA LYS A 216 -2.09 5.63 -9.67
C LYS A 216 -2.44 7.11 -9.64
N ILE A 217 -3.65 7.45 -9.20
CA ILE A 217 -4.07 8.85 -9.01
C ILE A 217 -3.18 9.54 -7.99
N THR A 218 -3.02 8.97 -6.80
CA THR A 218 -2.23 9.59 -5.73
C THR A 218 -0.75 9.71 -6.09
N ALA A 219 -0.17 8.72 -6.78
CA ALA A 219 1.20 8.81 -7.29
C ALA A 219 1.37 9.96 -8.30
N GLY A 220 0.41 10.15 -9.23
CA GLY A 220 0.41 11.26 -10.18
C GLY A 220 0.27 12.62 -9.49
N LEU A 221 -0.69 12.75 -8.58
CA LEU A 221 -0.89 13.97 -7.79
C LEU A 221 0.33 14.31 -6.93
N SER A 222 0.96 13.30 -6.34
CA SER A 222 2.18 13.47 -5.53
C SER A 222 3.36 13.95 -6.38
N ALA A 223 3.52 13.40 -7.58
CA ALA A 223 4.55 13.84 -8.52
C ALA A 223 4.33 15.30 -8.96
N MET A 224 3.08 15.68 -9.25
CA MET A 224 2.72 17.06 -9.57
C MET A 224 2.97 18.00 -8.39
N ALA A 225 2.59 17.61 -7.17
CA ALA A 225 2.70 18.45 -5.97
C ALA A 225 4.16 18.80 -5.64
N TRP A 226 5.07 17.81 -5.66
CA TRP A 226 6.48 18.07 -5.39
C TRP A 226 7.13 18.87 -6.52
N GLY A 227 6.78 18.59 -7.78
CA GLY A 227 7.29 19.33 -8.94
C GLY A 227 6.90 20.81 -8.90
N TRP A 228 5.64 21.11 -8.56
CA TRP A 228 5.19 22.48 -8.35
C TRP A 228 5.88 23.15 -7.17
N TYR A 229 6.06 22.44 -6.06
CA TYR A 229 6.78 22.95 -4.89
C TYR A 229 8.24 23.30 -5.22
N LEU A 230 8.93 22.49 -6.03
CA LEU A 230 10.27 22.82 -6.51
C LEU A 230 10.29 24.07 -7.38
N GLY A 231 9.39 24.15 -8.36
CA GLY A 231 9.30 25.31 -9.24
C GLY A 231 9.07 26.61 -8.44
N ALA A 232 8.19 26.55 -7.44
CA ALA A 232 7.91 27.67 -6.55
C ALA A 232 9.11 28.07 -5.66
N ASN A 233 10.04 27.15 -5.39
CA ASN A 233 11.25 27.40 -4.59
C ASN A 233 12.49 27.68 -5.46
N GLY A 234 12.30 28.05 -6.73
CA GLY A 234 13.38 28.55 -7.59
C GLY A 234 14.27 27.46 -8.17
N PHE A 235 13.76 26.22 -8.30
CA PHE A 235 14.50 25.17 -9.00
C PHE A 235 14.72 25.53 -10.47
N VAL A 236 15.98 25.54 -10.92
CA VAL A 236 16.36 25.91 -12.29
C VAL A 236 16.69 24.65 -13.09
N GLU A 237 15.76 24.24 -13.95
CA GLU A 237 15.91 23.02 -14.76
C GLU A 237 17.13 23.08 -15.69
N GLU A 238 17.43 24.24 -16.26
CA GLU A 238 18.60 24.45 -17.12
C GLU A 238 19.92 24.25 -16.37
N ALA A 239 19.99 24.71 -15.11
CA ALA A 239 21.15 24.49 -14.27
C ALA A 239 21.33 23.00 -13.96
N PHE A 240 20.24 22.25 -13.74
CA PHE A 240 20.31 20.80 -13.56
C PHE A 240 20.81 20.09 -14.82
N LYS A 241 20.26 20.42 -16.00
CA LYS A 241 20.70 19.85 -17.29
C LYS A 241 22.16 20.17 -17.60
N ALA A 242 22.63 21.35 -17.20
CA ALA A 242 24.00 21.80 -17.37
C ALA A 242 24.96 21.33 -16.26
N GLY A 243 24.49 20.56 -15.26
CA GLY A 243 25.31 20.10 -14.14
C GLY A 243 25.82 21.23 -13.24
N LYS A 244 25.11 22.37 -13.20
CA LYS A 244 25.45 23.55 -12.40
C LYS A 244 24.80 23.50 -11.01
N PRO A 245 25.38 24.17 -10.01
CA PRO A 245 24.78 24.31 -8.69
C PRO A 245 23.38 24.95 -8.76
N GLN A 246 22.50 24.51 -7.88
CA GLN A 246 21.16 25.08 -7.70
C GLN A 246 21.19 26.20 -6.64
N PRO A 247 20.24 27.15 -6.67
CA PRO A 247 20.07 28.12 -5.59
C PRO A 247 19.84 27.43 -4.24
N ASP A 248 20.38 28.01 -3.16
CA ASP A 248 20.25 27.46 -1.80
C ASP A 248 18.79 27.21 -1.38
N GLN A 249 17.87 28.07 -1.82
CA GLN A 249 16.44 27.90 -1.59
C GLN A 249 15.91 26.59 -2.21
N ALA A 250 16.30 26.27 -3.43
CA ALA A 250 15.91 25.04 -4.11
C ALA A 250 16.54 23.80 -3.44
N VAL A 251 17.81 23.89 -3.01
CA VAL A 251 18.48 22.81 -2.27
C VAL A 251 17.79 22.53 -0.93
N ASN A 252 17.42 23.57 -0.19
CA ASN A 252 16.65 23.44 1.04
C ASN A 252 15.25 22.86 0.80
N ALA A 253 14.59 23.26 -0.29
CA ALA A 253 13.31 22.70 -0.68
C ALA A 253 13.39 21.19 -0.96
N ILE A 254 14.41 20.72 -1.68
CA ILE A 254 14.66 19.29 -1.93
C ILE A 254 14.81 18.52 -0.61
N GLY A 255 15.65 19.03 0.30
CA GLY A 255 15.86 18.42 1.61
C GLY A 255 14.59 18.39 2.47
N ASN A 256 13.80 19.47 2.44
CA ASN A 256 12.54 19.57 3.18
C ASN A 256 11.47 18.59 2.67
N VAL A 257 11.37 18.39 1.35
CA VAL A 257 10.45 17.39 0.79
C VAL A 257 10.92 15.99 1.18
N LEU A 258 12.22 15.68 1.05
CA LEU A 258 12.71 14.35 1.33
C LEU A 258 12.55 13.95 2.80
N VAL A 259 12.76 14.87 3.72
CA VAL A 259 12.69 14.60 5.16
C VAL A 259 11.29 14.89 5.68
N TRP A 260 10.88 16.15 5.68
CA TRP A 260 9.74 16.61 6.47
C TRP A 260 8.39 16.23 5.88
N TRP A 261 8.22 16.28 4.55
CA TRP A 261 6.97 15.85 3.93
C TRP A 261 6.72 14.37 4.18
N ILE A 262 7.77 13.55 4.05
CA ILE A 262 7.67 12.10 4.28
C ILE A 262 7.41 11.80 5.75
N ILE A 263 8.11 12.45 6.68
CA ILE A 263 7.84 12.32 8.12
C ILE A 263 6.38 12.69 8.43
N ALA A 264 5.89 13.82 7.89
CA ALA A 264 4.51 14.25 8.10
C ALA A 264 3.51 13.22 7.56
N GLY A 265 3.74 12.71 6.35
CA GLY A 265 2.93 11.67 5.74
C GLY A 265 2.88 10.37 6.55
N LEU A 266 4.05 9.89 6.99
CA LEU A 266 4.16 8.69 7.82
C LEU A 266 3.54 8.90 9.20
N ALA A 267 3.67 10.09 9.79
CA ALA A 267 3.05 10.42 11.07
C ALA A 267 1.52 10.43 10.97
N ILE A 268 0.94 11.01 9.93
CA ILE A 268 -0.52 10.97 9.68
C ILE A 268 -0.97 9.52 9.47
N ALA A 269 -0.26 8.76 8.64
CA ALA A 269 -0.56 7.33 8.43
C ALA A 269 -0.48 6.53 9.73
N TRP A 270 0.49 6.85 10.59
CA TRP A 270 0.64 6.24 11.90
C TRP A 270 -0.53 6.56 12.83
N ILE A 271 -0.96 7.82 12.90
CA ILE A 271 -2.14 8.23 13.68
C ILE A 271 -3.39 7.46 13.22
N VAL A 272 -3.61 7.37 11.90
CA VAL A 272 -4.75 6.63 11.34
C VAL A 272 -4.64 5.14 11.66
N SER A 273 -3.43 4.56 11.66
CA SER A 273 -3.19 3.15 11.96
C SER A 273 -3.63 2.74 13.37
N PHE A 274 -3.60 3.65 14.34
CA PHE A 274 -4.12 3.36 15.68
C PHE A 274 -5.63 3.12 15.72
N THR A 275 -6.35 3.59 14.72
CA THR A 275 -7.79 3.40 14.60
C THR A 275 -8.16 2.08 13.91
N MET A 276 -7.20 1.36 13.32
CA MET A 276 -7.43 0.01 12.80
C MET A 276 -7.50 -0.98 13.96
N LYS A 277 -8.63 -1.69 14.05
CA LYS A 277 -8.89 -2.76 15.03
C LYS A 277 -8.89 -4.15 14.38
N LEU A 278 -8.33 -4.28 13.18
CA LEU A 278 -8.18 -5.56 12.51
C LEU A 278 -7.00 -6.31 13.15
N ASP A 279 -7.28 -7.49 13.67
CA ASP A 279 -6.31 -8.41 14.27
C ASP A 279 -6.63 -9.83 13.80
N LYS A 280 -5.64 -10.72 13.76
CA LYS A 280 -5.79 -12.12 13.32
C LYS A 280 -6.87 -12.86 14.12
N LYS A 281 -7.03 -12.51 15.40
CA LYS A 281 -8.08 -13.07 16.26
C LYS A 281 -9.47 -12.66 15.79
N THR A 282 -9.62 -11.39 15.42
CA THR A 282 -10.87 -10.81 14.94
C THR A 282 -11.27 -11.41 13.59
N ASP A 283 -10.28 -11.64 12.73
CA ASP A 283 -10.44 -12.28 11.42
C ASP A 283 -10.88 -13.75 11.53
N ALA A 284 -10.22 -14.53 12.40
CA ALA A 284 -10.62 -15.92 12.64
C ALA A 284 -12.05 -16.06 13.19
N VAL A 285 -12.51 -15.11 14.01
CA VAL A 285 -13.90 -15.07 14.49
C VAL A 285 -14.86 -14.72 13.35
N LEU A 286 -14.46 -13.82 12.44
CA LEU A 286 -15.26 -13.44 11.27
C LEU A 286 -15.43 -14.61 10.29
N LEU A 287 -14.34 -15.33 9.98
CA LEU A 287 -14.38 -16.49 9.10
C LEU A 287 -15.27 -17.61 9.65
N LYS A 288 -15.17 -17.92 10.95
CA LYS A 288 -16.07 -18.89 11.61
C LYS A 288 -17.54 -18.51 11.49
N GLU A 289 -17.84 -17.22 11.59
CA GLU A 289 -19.21 -16.72 11.47
C GLU A 289 -19.72 -16.80 10.04
N ILE A 290 -18.86 -16.49 9.06
CA ILE A 290 -19.16 -16.68 7.64
C ILE A 290 -19.46 -18.16 7.36
N ASP A 291 -18.64 -19.09 7.85
CA ASP A 291 -18.85 -20.53 7.64
C ASP A 291 -20.18 -20.99 8.26
N ARG A 292 -20.52 -20.47 9.45
CA ARG A 292 -21.81 -20.74 10.10
C ARG A 292 -22.99 -20.22 9.28
N LEU A 293 -22.87 -19.03 8.69
CA LEU A 293 -23.92 -18.43 7.85
C LEU A 293 -24.04 -19.17 6.50
N LYS A 294 -22.93 -19.58 5.88
CA LYS A 294 -22.93 -20.45 4.69
C LYS A 294 -23.58 -21.81 4.97
N ALA A 295 -23.41 -22.35 6.18
CA ALA A 295 -24.05 -23.58 6.62
C ALA A 295 -25.54 -23.43 6.98
N GLY A 296 -26.17 -22.27 6.72
CA GLY A 296 -27.59 -22.03 6.98
C GLY A 296 -27.91 -21.59 8.42
N GLY A 297 -26.91 -21.16 9.19
CA GLY A 297 -27.12 -20.68 10.55
C GLY A 297 -27.97 -19.41 10.61
N LYS A 298 -28.89 -19.32 11.59
CA LYS A 298 -29.71 -18.12 11.78
C LYS A 298 -28.89 -16.98 12.37
N LYS A 299 -29.12 -15.75 11.90
CA LYS A 299 -28.52 -14.51 12.45
C LYS A 299 -28.85 -14.28 13.93
N ALA A 300 -29.99 -14.79 14.41
CA ALA A 300 -30.41 -14.64 15.80
C ALA A 300 -29.51 -15.40 16.79
N ASP A 301 -28.84 -16.45 16.32
CA ASP A 301 -28.01 -17.34 17.16
C ASP A 301 -26.54 -16.89 17.22
N VAL A 302 -26.24 -15.66 16.77
CA VAL A 302 -24.89 -15.11 16.80
C VAL A 302 -24.43 -14.84 18.23
N GLU A 303 -23.19 -15.19 18.53
CA GLU A 303 -22.59 -14.86 19.82
C GLU A 303 -22.44 -13.33 19.98
N PRO A 304 -22.71 -12.75 21.17
CA PRO A 304 -22.62 -11.30 21.38
C PRO A 304 -21.23 -10.70 21.09
N GLU A 305 -20.17 -11.48 21.28
CA GLU A 305 -18.79 -11.06 20.95
C GLU A 305 -18.59 -10.99 19.43
N THR A 306 -18.99 -12.03 18.70
CA THR A 306 -18.98 -12.08 17.23
C THR A 306 -19.80 -10.95 16.61
N LYS A 307 -21.01 -10.67 17.14
CA LYS A 307 -21.84 -9.53 16.70
C LYS A 307 -21.08 -8.21 16.79
N LYS A 308 -20.48 -7.93 17.96
CA LYS A 308 -19.70 -6.70 18.18
C LYS A 308 -18.49 -6.60 17.23
N ILE A 309 -17.83 -7.71 16.98
CA ILE A 309 -16.68 -7.78 16.08
C ILE A 309 -17.09 -7.45 14.64
N VAL A 310 -18.15 -8.08 14.12
CA VAL A 310 -18.65 -7.82 12.77
C VAL A 310 -19.07 -6.36 12.62
N GLU A 311 -19.83 -5.80 13.58
CA GLU A 311 -20.27 -4.41 13.53
C GLU A 311 -19.09 -3.42 13.58
N GLN A 312 -18.05 -3.75 14.35
CA GLN A 312 -16.86 -2.92 14.48
C GLN A 312 -16.02 -2.90 13.19
N LEU A 313 -15.90 -4.05 12.51
CA LEU A 313 -15.11 -4.21 11.30
C LEU A 313 -15.83 -3.67 10.05
N THR A 314 -17.11 -4.01 9.90
CA THR A 314 -17.93 -3.58 8.76
C THR A 314 -18.36 -2.11 8.89
N GLY A 315 -18.63 -1.66 10.12
CA GLY A 315 -19.29 -0.39 10.40
C GLY A 315 -20.80 -0.40 10.15
N ILE A 316 -21.40 -1.58 9.96
CA ILE A 316 -22.82 -1.80 9.70
C ILE A 316 -23.40 -2.63 10.86
N LYS A 317 -24.67 -2.40 11.23
CA LYS A 317 -25.37 -3.25 12.21
C LYS A 317 -25.46 -4.67 11.68
N TYR A 318 -25.19 -5.66 12.52
CA TYR A 318 -25.14 -7.07 12.11
C TYR A 318 -26.46 -7.56 11.49
N GLU A 319 -27.60 -7.00 11.92
CA GLU A 319 -28.93 -7.27 11.33
C GLU A 319 -28.99 -7.02 9.82
N LYS A 320 -28.20 -6.06 9.32
CA LYS A 320 -28.11 -5.69 7.90
C LYS A 320 -26.92 -6.34 7.19
N CYS A 321 -26.11 -7.12 7.89
CA CYS A 321 -25.04 -7.93 7.32
C CYS A 321 -25.63 -9.27 6.83
N TRP A 322 -25.04 -9.86 5.81
CA TRP A 322 -25.48 -11.05 5.08
C TRP A 322 -26.79 -10.82 4.30
N PRO A 323 -26.79 -10.80 2.96
CA PRO A 323 -28.03 -10.84 2.21
C PRO A 323 -28.75 -12.14 2.57
N GLN A 324 -29.99 -12.06 3.03
CA GLN A 324 -30.81 -13.26 3.13
C GLN A 324 -31.01 -13.76 1.70
N THR A 325 -30.61 -14.99 1.40
CA THR A 325 -31.28 -15.75 0.36
C THR A 325 -32.76 -15.72 0.74
N ALA A 326 -33.55 -15.01 -0.05
CA ALA A 326 -34.99 -15.12 0.04
C ALA A 326 -35.32 -16.59 -0.25
N GLU A 327 -35.70 -17.34 0.79
CA GLU A 327 -36.60 -18.48 0.62
C GLU A 327 -38.00 -17.96 0.33
#